data_AF-A0A945TK93-F1
#
_entry.id   AF-A0A945TK93-F1
#
_cell.length_a   1.000
_cell.length_b   1.000
_cell.length_c   1.000
_cell.angle_alpha   90.00
_cell.angle_beta   90.00
_cell.angle_gamma   90.00
#
_symmetry.space_group_name_H-M   'P 1'
#
loop_
_entity.id
_entity.type
_entity.pdbx_description
1 polymer ?
#
loop_
_entity_poly.entity_id
_entity_poly.type
_entity_poly.pdbx_seq_one_letter_code
_entity_poly.pdbx_strand_id
1 'polypeptide(L)'
;MKSKTTRMNKTLLSSLFLLGCISAQGASAGCVGVVVMGKCQRTEVGYFEGSDSASRYEANSGTTYQYDRNDPSQNRAYGYDRDAQRRDQMSSDPRSGTDRNTGQYGGGIF
;
A
#
# COMPACT_ATOMS: atom_id res chain seq x y z
N MET A 1 -16.41 2.95 -83.65
CA MET A 1 -17.46 3.78 -83.02
C MET A 1 -18.47 2.89 -82.30
N LYS A 2 -18.42 2.83 -80.97
CA LYS A 2 -19.58 2.87 -80.04
C LYS A 2 -19.09 2.58 -78.64
N SER A 3 -18.95 3.68 -77.90
CA SER A 3 -18.77 3.75 -76.46
C SER A 3 -19.90 3.00 -75.74
N LYS A 4 -19.56 2.24 -74.70
CA LYS A 4 -20.50 1.87 -73.63
C LYS A 4 -19.82 2.04 -72.27
N THR A 5 -20.02 3.23 -71.75
CA THR A 5 -19.89 3.65 -70.35
C THR A 5 -20.66 2.67 -69.46
N THR A 6 -19.98 1.99 -68.53
CA THR A 6 -20.64 1.15 -67.52
C THR A 6 -20.39 1.72 -66.12
N ARG A 7 -21.48 2.30 -65.63
CA ARG A 7 -21.94 2.62 -64.26
C ARG A 7 -20.96 2.39 -63.09
N MET A 8 -20.75 3.47 -62.33
CA MET A 8 -20.27 3.49 -60.95
C MET A 8 -21.18 2.65 -60.04
N ASN A 9 -20.62 1.60 -59.43
CA ASN A 9 -21.24 0.89 -58.32
C ASN A 9 -20.87 1.58 -57.00
N LYS A 10 -21.83 2.35 -56.46
CA LYS A 10 -21.88 2.76 -55.06
C LYS A 10 -22.44 1.58 -54.25
N THR A 11 -21.59 0.85 -53.54
CA THR A 11 -21.92 0.13 -52.28
C THR A 11 -20.73 -0.71 -51.84
N LEU A 12 -20.11 -0.32 -50.73
CA LEU A 12 -19.24 -1.08 -49.81
C LEU A 12 -18.77 -0.03 -48.79
N LEU A 13 -19.66 0.52 -47.95
CA LEU A 13 -20.15 -0.09 -46.72
C LEU A 13 -19.04 -0.81 -45.94
N SER A 14 -18.42 -0.01 -45.06
CA SER A 14 -18.31 -0.32 -43.63
C SER A 14 -17.51 -1.57 -43.24
N SER A 15 -16.19 -1.45 -43.24
CA SER A 15 -15.34 -2.26 -42.37
C SER A 15 -13.98 -1.60 -42.15
N LEU A 16 -13.81 -0.88 -41.03
CA LEU A 16 -12.63 -1.08 -40.20
C LEU A 16 -12.91 -0.48 -38.82
N PHE A 17 -13.43 -1.37 -37.99
CA PHE A 17 -13.58 -1.19 -36.56
C PHE A 17 -12.18 -1.17 -35.92
N LEU A 18 -11.99 -0.21 -35.01
CA LEU A 18 -11.10 -0.27 -33.84
C LEU A 18 -9.62 -0.63 -34.08
N LEU A 19 -8.78 0.38 -34.25
CA LEU A 19 -7.40 0.30 -33.77
C LEU A 19 -6.94 1.68 -33.31
N GLY A 20 -6.71 1.85 -32.01
CA GLY A 20 -6.19 3.12 -31.50
C GLY A 20 -6.18 3.26 -29.99
N CYS A 21 -5.21 2.59 -29.35
CA CYS A 21 -4.61 2.92 -28.06
C CYS A 21 -5.53 2.97 -26.83
N ILE A 22 -5.72 1.81 -26.21
CA ILE A 22 -5.90 1.74 -24.76
C ILE A 22 -4.57 2.18 -24.13
N SER A 23 -4.47 3.43 -23.73
CA SER A 23 -3.42 3.88 -22.82
C SER A 23 -3.72 3.29 -21.45
N ALA A 24 -3.25 2.07 -21.22
CA ALA A 24 -3.23 1.45 -19.91
C ALA A 24 -2.21 2.21 -19.04
N GLN A 25 -2.67 3.30 -18.40
CA GLN A 25 -2.01 3.84 -17.23
C GLN A 25 -2.25 2.83 -16.11
N GLY A 26 -1.37 1.84 -16.02
CA GLY A 26 -1.30 0.92 -14.90
C GLY A 26 -0.84 1.69 -13.66
N ALA A 27 -1.77 2.32 -12.95
CA ALA A 27 -1.56 2.75 -11.58
C ALA A 27 -1.90 1.57 -10.67
N SER A 28 -0.87 0.91 -10.14
CA SER A 28 -1.00 -0.12 -9.13
C SER A 28 -1.14 0.52 -7.74
N ALA A 29 -2.28 0.33 -7.09
CA ALA A 29 -2.37 0.46 -5.63
C ALA A 29 -3.56 -0.34 -5.10
N GLY A 30 -3.26 -1.38 -4.31
CA GLY A 30 -4.04 -1.69 -3.11
C GLY A 30 -5.33 -2.51 -3.22
N CYS A 31 -5.61 -3.26 -4.28
CA CYS A 31 -6.86 -4.04 -4.32
C CYS A 31 -6.65 -5.54 -4.52
N VAL A 32 -7.14 -6.33 -3.57
CA VAL A 32 -7.29 -7.78 -3.69
C VAL A 32 -8.76 -8.09 -3.98
N GLY A 33 -9.15 -8.01 -5.26
CA GLY A 33 -10.53 -8.27 -5.70
C GLY A 33 -10.88 -7.64 -7.05
N VAL A 34 -12.15 -7.76 -7.43
CA VAL A 34 -12.69 -7.15 -8.66
C VAL A 34 -12.86 -5.65 -8.50
N VAL A 35 -12.41 -4.90 -9.52
CA VAL A 35 -12.57 -3.44 -9.61
C VAL A 35 -13.72 -3.14 -10.57
N VAL A 36 -14.74 -2.43 -10.10
CA VAL A 36 -15.89 -2.00 -10.92
C VAL A 36 -16.01 -0.49 -10.78
N MET A 37 -15.98 0.24 -11.91
CA MET A 37 -16.00 1.72 -11.94
C MET A 37 -14.92 2.38 -11.07
N GLY A 38 -13.70 1.82 -11.07
CA GLY A 38 -12.58 2.35 -10.29
C GLY A 38 -12.71 2.18 -8.77
N LYS A 39 -13.72 1.44 -8.30
CA LYS A 39 -13.91 1.11 -6.88
C LYS A 39 -13.64 -0.36 -6.64
N CYS A 40 -12.90 -0.66 -5.59
CA CYS A 40 -12.65 -2.03 -5.17
C CYS A 40 -13.85 -2.53 -4.38
N GLN A 41 -14.49 -3.59 -4.89
CA GLN A 41 -15.66 -4.19 -4.25
C GLN A 41 -15.30 -5.16 -3.11
N ARG A 42 -14.01 -5.35 -2.83
CA ARG A 42 -13.49 -6.24 -1.78
C ARG A 42 -12.43 -5.50 -0.95
N THR A 43 -11.60 -6.24 -0.22
CA THR A 43 -10.59 -5.72 0.69
C THR A 43 -9.66 -4.74 -0.02
N GLU A 44 -9.79 -3.48 0.35
CA GLU A 44 -8.79 -2.47 0.08
C GLU A 44 -7.60 -2.74 1.01
N VAL A 45 -6.43 -3.01 0.41
CA VAL A 45 -5.16 -2.88 1.10
C VAL A 45 -4.89 -1.38 1.11
N GLY A 46 -5.47 -0.72 2.11
CA GLY A 46 -5.11 0.66 2.41
C GLY A 46 -3.61 0.71 2.63
N TYR A 47 -2.88 1.35 1.71
CA TYR A 47 -1.62 1.94 2.11
C TYR A 47 -1.98 2.89 3.25
N PHE A 48 -1.56 2.55 4.46
CA PHE A 48 -1.53 3.50 5.56
C PHE A 48 -0.63 4.65 5.08
N GLU A 49 -1.23 5.68 4.49
CA GLU A 49 -0.65 7.01 4.41
C GLU A 49 -0.77 7.61 5.82
N GLY A 50 -0.12 6.95 6.78
CA GLY A 50 0.16 7.51 8.07
C GLY A 50 1.23 8.55 7.82
N SER A 51 0.85 9.82 7.92
CA SER A 51 1.75 10.96 8.09
C SER A 51 3.11 10.53 8.65
N ASP A 52 4.20 10.87 7.96
CA ASP A 52 5.62 10.65 8.29
C ASP A 52 6.09 11.28 9.61
N SER A 53 5.23 11.26 10.62
CA SER A 53 5.58 11.32 12.02
C SER A 53 5.42 9.90 12.54
N ALA A 54 6.35 9.01 12.17
CA ALA A 54 6.61 7.82 12.95
C ALA A 54 6.95 8.33 14.36
N SER A 55 5.93 8.45 15.20
CA SER A 55 6.02 9.01 16.54
C SER A 55 6.81 8.00 17.35
N ARG A 56 8.12 8.18 17.33
CA ARG A 56 9.03 7.38 18.13
C ARG A 56 8.67 7.62 19.59
N TYR A 57 8.51 6.53 20.31
CA TYR A 57 8.28 6.56 21.74
C TYR A 57 9.63 6.60 22.44
N GLU A 58 9.90 7.67 23.18
CA GLU A 58 11.10 7.78 24.00
C GLU A 58 10.73 7.49 25.45
N ALA A 59 11.40 6.49 26.04
CA ALA A 59 11.25 6.18 27.45
C ALA A 59 12.13 7.11 28.30
N ASN A 60 11.79 7.25 29.58
CA ASN A 60 12.52 8.12 30.52
C ASN A 60 14.01 7.72 30.70
N SER A 61 14.40 6.50 30.35
CA SER A 61 15.81 6.07 30.34
C SER A 61 16.61 6.62 29.14
N GLY A 62 15.94 7.29 28.20
CA GLY A 62 16.47 7.73 26.92
C GLY A 62 16.44 6.66 25.83
N THR A 63 15.90 5.47 26.09
CA THR A 63 15.73 4.44 25.05
C THR A 63 14.57 4.82 24.14
N THR A 64 14.81 4.76 22.83
CA THR A 64 13.82 5.09 21.81
C THR A 64 13.27 3.81 21.18
N TYR A 65 11.96 3.78 21.02
CA TYR A 65 11.20 2.67 20.47
C TYR A 65 10.35 3.12 19.30
N GLN A 66 10.09 2.20 18.38
CA GLN A 66 9.17 2.43 17.27
C GLN A 66 7.71 2.46 17.72
N TYR A 67 7.38 1.74 18.79
CA TYR A 67 6.01 1.59 19.30
C TYR A 67 5.94 1.84 20.80
N ASP A 68 4.95 2.63 21.24
CA ASP A 68 4.50 2.66 22.63
C ASP A 68 3.48 1.54 22.87
N ARG A 69 3.84 0.51 23.64
CA ARG A 69 2.92 -0.60 23.93
C ARG A 69 1.95 -0.31 25.07
N ASN A 70 2.04 0.85 25.73
CA ASN A 70 0.97 1.33 26.59
C ASN A 70 -0.24 1.80 25.78
N ASP A 71 -0.03 2.18 24.52
CA ASP A 71 -1.11 2.46 23.57
C ASP A 71 -1.65 1.15 22.94
N PRO A 72 -2.95 0.84 23.07
CA PRO A 72 -3.54 -0.38 22.52
C PRO A 72 -3.50 -0.50 20.99
N SER A 73 -3.42 0.61 20.27
CA SER A 73 -3.31 0.61 18.81
C SER A 73 -1.90 0.19 18.38
N GLN A 74 -0.89 0.83 18.97
CA GLN A 74 0.52 0.56 18.71
C GLN A 74 0.93 -0.82 19.23
N ASN A 75 0.39 -1.28 20.36
CA ASN A 75 0.63 -2.64 20.85
C ASN A 75 0.16 -3.71 19.85
N ARG A 76 -0.99 -3.48 19.20
CA ARG A 76 -1.47 -4.37 18.13
C ARG A 76 -0.58 -4.28 16.89
N ALA A 77 -0.17 -3.07 16.49
CA ALA A 77 0.74 -2.87 15.36
C ALA A 77 2.09 -3.60 15.59
N TYR A 78 2.67 -3.47 16.78
CA TYR A 78 3.87 -4.20 17.19
C TYR A 78 3.68 -5.71 17.12
N GLY A 79 2.49 -6.22 17.47
CA GLY A 79 2.17 -7.65 17.34
C GLY A 79 2.29 -8.20 15.92
N TYR A 80 2.09 -7.36 14.90
CA TYR A 80 2.22 -7.71 13.49
C TYR A 80 3.61 -7.39 12.92
N ASP A 81 4.37 -6.45 13.49
CA ASP A 81 5.73 -6.12 13.07
C ASP A 81 6.76 -7.13 13.61
N ARG A 82 7.08 -8.14 12.79
CA ARG A 82 8.08 -9.17 13.12
C ARG A 82 9.52 -8.67 13.10
N ASP A 83 9.80 -7.61 12.36
CA ASP A 83 11.13 -7.05 12.30
C ASP A 83 11.42 -6.25 13.58
N ALA A 84 10.46 -5.47 14.07
CA ALA A 84 10.51 -4.84 15.38
C ALA A 84 10.72 -5.84 16.52
N GLN A 85 9.95 -6.94 16.54
CA GLN A 85 10.12 -8.01 17.53
C GLN A 85 11.51 -8.65 17.47
N ARG A 86 12.05 -8.87 16.26
CA ARG A 86 13.39 -9.46 16.09
C ARG A 86 14.48 -8.53 16.60
N ARG A 87 14.39 -7.22 16.32
CA ARG A 87 15.33 -6.23 16.88
C ARG A 87 15.31 -6.21 18.39
N ASP A 88 14.12 -6.27 19.00
CA ASP A 88 13.99 -6.32 20.46
C ASP A 88 14.64 -7.58 21.07
N GLN A 89 14.57 -8.72 20.37
CA GLN A 89 15.20 -9.98 20.82
C GLN A 89 16.73 -9.93 20.70
N MET A 90 17.24 -9.23 19.70
CA MET A 90 18.68 -9.10 19.45
C MET A 90 19.30 -7.92 20.22
N SER A 91 18.47 -7.02 20.77
CA SER A 91 18.96 -5.85 21.48
C SER A 91 19.58 -6.24 22.81
N SER A 92 20.80 -5.75 23.02
CA SER A 92 21.53 -5.87 24.26
C SER A 92 21.41 -4.61 25.13
N ASP A 93 20.47 -3.70 24.85
CA ASP A 93 20.29 -2.48 25.65
C ASP A 93 19.74 -2.83 27.05
N PRO A 94 20.54 -2.68 28.12
CA PRO A 94 20.09 -2.99 29.48
C PRO A 94 19.00 -2.03 29.98
N ARG A 95 18.87 -0.84 29.37
CA ARG A 95 17.88 0.17 29.75
C ARG A 95 16.46 -0.29 29.49
N SER A 96 16.26 -1.16 28.50
CA SER A 96 14.97 -1.79 28.22
C SER A 96 14.38 -2.54 29.42
N GLY A 97 15.24 -3.15 30.25
CA GLY A 97 14.82 -3.77 31.51
C GLY A 97 14.38 -2.74 32.56
N THR A 98 15.11 -1.63 32.67
CA THR A 98 14.77 -0.52 33.56
C THR A 98 13.45 0.14 33.16
N ASP A 99 13.21 0.33 31.86
CA ASP A 99 11.94 0.86 31.34
C ASP A 99 10.77 0.00 31.78
N ARG A 100 10.86 -1.32 31.57
CA ARG A 100 9.82 -2.26 31.98
C ARG A 100 9.59 -2.24 33.49
N ASN A 101 10.66 -2.13 34.28
CA ASN A 101 10.57 -2.02 35.73
C ASN A 101 9.88 -0.72 36.18
N THR A 102 9.93 0.33 35.38
CA THR A 102 9.23 1.62 35.62
C THR A 102 7.85 1.68 34.97
N GLY A 103 7.36 0.58 34.38
CA GLY A 103 6.06 0.52 33.71
C GLY A 103 6.04 1.11 32.29
N GLN A 104 7.21 1.36 31.70
CA GLN A 104 7.36 1.84 30.33
C GLN A 104 7.60 0.65 29.42
N TYR A 105 6.73 0.47 28.43
CA TYR A 105 6.76 -0.68 27.54
C TYR A 105 6.88 -0.22 26.10
N GLY A 106 8.11 -0.14 25.61
CA GLY A 106 8.37 0.10 24.20
C GLY A 106 8.51 -1.19 23.39
N GLY A 107 8.31 -1.10 22.07
CA GLY A 107 8.58 -2.17 21.11
C GLY A 107 9.30 -1.65 19.87
N GLY A 108 10.19 -2.47 19.30
CA GLY A 108 10.98 -2.13 18.12
C GLY A 108 12.06 -1.11 18.42
N ILE A 109 12.95 -1.43 19.34
CA ILE A 109 14.09 -0.63 19.77
C ILE A 109 15.00 -0.25 18.58
N PHE A 110 15.60 0.94 18.67
CA PHE A 110 16.54 1.50 17.69
C PHE A 110 17.99 1.37 18.13
#